data_AF-X1SX03-F1
#
_entry.id   AF-X1SX03-F1
#
_cell.length_a   1.000
_cell.length_b   1.000
_cell.length_c   1.000
_cell.angle_alpha   90.00
_cell.angle_beta   90.00
_cell.angle_gamma   90.00
#
_symmetry.space_group_name_H-M   'P 1'
#
loop_
_entity.id
_entity.type
_entity.pdbx_description
1 polymer ?
#
loop_
_entity_poly.entity_id
_entity_poly.type
_entity_poly.pdbx_seq_one_letter_code
_entity_poly.pdbx_strand_id
1 'polypeptide(L)'
;MVANNKKRFIEKELVSLESVLIDRATSLIWPKNLAGAATDFYSFKTWDNAMTWVATLNYGGFNDWRMPNIFELCTLYNGYTTEPCFHDTIFSNVNPAIPYWTSSMKP
;
A
#
# COMPACT_ATOMS: atom_id res chain seq x y z
N MET A 1 8.87 -6.15 21.79
CA MET A 1 10.07 -5.60 21.10
C MET A 1 9.59 -5.00 19.79
N VAL A 2 9.48 -3.67 19.71
CA VAL A 2 9.05 -2.98 18.49
C VAL A 2 10.28 -2.92 17.57
N ALA A 3 10.22 -3.55 16.40
CA ALA A 3 11.34 -3.54 15.47
C ALA A 3 11.66 -2.09 15.09
N ASN A 4 12.90 -1.68 15.33
CA ASN A 4 13.42 -0.37 14.93
C ASN A 4 13.26 -0.22 13.41
N ASN A 5 12.29 0.61 12.99
CA ASN A 5 11.81 0.82 11.61
C ASN A 5 12.86 1.33 10.59
N LYS A 6 14.15 1.34 10.91
CA LYS A 6 15.22 1.78 10.00
C LYS A 6 15.65 0.73 8.96
N LYS A 7 15.05 -0.46 8.87
CA LYS A 7 15.53 -1.52 7.93
C LYS A 7 14.49 -2.39 7.21
N ARG A 8 13.18 -2.20 7.43
CA ARG A 8 12.16 -3.07 6.80
C ARG A 8 11.86 -2.66 5.36
N PHE A 9 11.48 -1.41 5.18
CA PHE A 9 11.12 -0.86 3.88
C PHE A 9 12.33 -0.13 3.29
N ILE A 10 12.65 -0.43 2.03
CA ILE A 10 13.64 0.29 1.24
C ILE A 10 12.89 1.05 0.17
N GLU A 11 12.97 2.38 0.20
CA GLU A 11 12.46 3.20 -0.88
C GLU A 11 13.33 3.06 -2.13
N LYS A 12 12.66 2.92 -3.27
CA LYS A 12 13.26 2.98 -4.59
C LYS A 12 12.53 4.04 -5.39
N GLU A 13 13.20 5.16 -5.63
CA GLU A 13 12.77 6.17 -6.59
C GLU A 13 12.96 5.64 -8.01
N LEU A 14 12.02 5.96 -8.89
CA LEU A 14 11.97 5.46 -10.25
C LEU A 14 12.04 6.63 -11.23
N VAL A 15 12.44 6.33 -12.47
CA VAL A 15 12.63 7.33 -13.52
C VAL A 15 11.33 8.11 -13.81
N SER A 16 10.16 7.53 -13.50
CA SER A 16 8.83 8.13 -13.69
C SER A 16 8.42 9.16 -12.62
N LEU A 17 9.30 9.58 -11.71
CA LEU A 17 8.99 10.41 -10.52
C LEU A 17 8.07 9.70 -9.50
N GLU A 18 7.83 8.41 -9.69
CA GLU A 18 7.10 7.56 -8.75
C GLU A 18 8.10 6.83 -7.84
N SER A 19 7.64 6.46 -6.65
CA SER A 19 8.44 5.71 -5.68
C SER A 19 7.71 4.47 -5.21
N VAL A 20 8.46 3.40 -5.06
CA VAL A 20 7.97 2.15 -4.46
C VAL A 20 8.75 1.81 -3.20
N LEU A 21 8.13 1.04 -2.32
CA LEU A 21 8.69 0.54 -1.08
C LEU A 21 8.90 -0.97 -1.18
N ILE A 22 10.15 -1.40 -1.11
CA ILE A 22 10.51 -2.82 -1.05
C ILE A 22 10.43 -3.26 0.40
N ASP A 23 9.45 -4.11 0.73
CA ASP A 23 9.27 -4.67 2.06
C ASP A 23 10.08 -5.96 2.22
N ARG A 24 11.18 -5.88 2.96
CA ARG A 24 12.08 -7.03 3.20
C ARG A 24 11.50 -8.10 4.12
N ALA A 25 10.43 -7.81 4.87
CA ALA A 25 9.82 -8.79 5.75
C ALA A 25 8.88 -9.74 4.99
N THR A 26 8.21 -9.22 3.95
CA THR A 26 7.23 -9.97 3.15
C THR A 26 7.73 -10.27 1.74
N SER A 27 8.85 -9.68 1.32
CA SER A 27 9.35 -9.68 -0.06
C SER A 27 8.36 -9.09 -1.07
N LEU A 28 7.44 -8.23 -0.61
CA LEU A 28 6.48 -7.51 -1.44
C LEU A 28 6.99 -6.12 -1.80
N ILE A 29 6.41 -5.57 -2.86
CA ILE A 29 6.59 -4.17 -3.25
C ILE A 29 5.27 -3.46 -3.00
N TRP A 30 5.35 -2.25 -2.44
CA TRP A 30 4.19 -1.41 -2.17
C TRP A 30 4.35 -0.06 -2.88
N PRO A 31 3.28 0.57 -3.37
CA PRO A 31 3.37 1.94 -3.82
C PRO A 31 3.65 2.85 -2.62
N LYS A 32 4.59 3.79 -2.75
CA LYS A 32 4.84 4.77 -1.68
C LYS A 32 3.68 5.76 -1.58
N ASN A 33 3.23 6.26 -2.73
CA ASN A 33 2.10 7.17 -2.84
C ASN A 33 0.80 6.39 -3.04
N LEU A 34 -0.09 6.43 -2.05
CA LEU A 34 -1.37 5.73 -2.13
C LEU A 34 -2.40 6.44 -3.03
N ALA A 35 -2.21 7.72 -3.35
CA ALA A 35 -3.02 8.43 -4.35
C ALA A 35 -2.59 8.00 -5.76
N GLY A 36 -3.54 7.47 -6.52
CA GLY A 36 -3.35 6.89 -7.85
C GLY A 36 -3.08 5.37 -7.83
N ALA A 37 -2.26 4.88 -6.89
CA ALA A 37 -1.84 3.48 -6.88
C ALA A 37 -2.68 2.56 -5.98
N ALA A 38 -3.07 3.02 -4.78
CA ALA A 38 -3.90 2.24 -3.85
C ALA A 38 -5.33 2.80 -3.73
N THR A 39 -5.51 4.07 -4.10
CA THR A 39 -6.78 4.76 -4.21
C THR A 39 -6.77 5.48 -5.55
N ASP A 40 -7.82 5.39 -6.36
CA ASP A 40 -7.93 6.18 -7.59
C ASP A 40 -8.25 7.62 -7.21
N PHE A 41 -7.23 8.35 -6.73
CA PHE A 41 -7.33 9.70 -6.17
C PHE A 41 -8.47 9.84 -5.14
N TYR A 42 -8.53 8.92 -4.18
CA TYR A 42 -9.55 8.88 -3.13
C TYR A 42 -11.00 8.64 -3.61
N SER A 43 -11.20 8.22 -4.87
CA SER A 43 -12.50 7.78 -5.36
C SER A 43 -12.87 6.42 -4.74
N PHE A 44 -14.06 6.35 -4.13
CA PHE A 44 -14.62 5.10 -3.60
C PHE A 44 -14.97 4.16 -4.77
N LYS A 45 -14.23 3.05 -4.90
CA LYS A 45 -14.58 1.95 -5.81
C LYS A 45 -15.26 0.82 -5.04
N THR A 46 -16.21 0.15 -5.67
CA THR A 46 -16.66 -1.17 -5.23
C THR A 46 -15.48 -2.15 -5.27
N TRP A 47 -15.56 -3.24 -4.50
CA TRP A 47 -14.51 -4.25 -4.47
C TRP A 47 -14.18 -4.82 -5.86
N ASP A 48 -15.20 -5.15 -6.67
CA ASP A 48 -15.00 -5.69 -8.03
C ASP A 48 -14.32 -4.68 -8.96
N ASN A 49 -14.68 -3.39 -8.86
CA ASN A 49 -14.02 -2.32 -9.62
C ASN A 49 -12.58 -2.09 -9.15
N ALA A 50 -12.31 -2.21 -7.85
CA ALA A 50 -10.96 -2.10 -7.30
C ALA A 50 -10.07 -3.26 -7.74
N MET A 51 -10.61 -4.48 -7.82
CA MET A 51 -9.89 -5.65 -8.35
C MET A 51 -9.54 -5.49 -9.83
N THR A 52 -10.48 -4.95 -10.62
CA THR A 52 -10.22 -4.65 -12.04
C THR A 52 -9.19 -3.54 -12.19
N TRP A 53 -9.29 -2.48 -11.38
CA TRP A 53 -8.35 -1.36 -11.39
C TRP A 53 -6.92 -1.82 -11.12
N VAL A 54 -6.69 -2.55 -10.03
CA VAL A 54 -5.34 -2.99 -9.64
C VAL A 54 -4.70 -3.90 -10.69
N ALA A 55 -5.50 -4.74 -11.36
CA ALA A 55 -5.03 -5.60 -12.44
C ALA A 55 -4.59 -4.83 -13.70
N THR A 56 -5.06 -3.60 -13.88
CA THR A 56 -4.67 -2.71 -14.98
C THR A 56 -3.67 -1.64 -14.57
N LEU A 57 -3.30 -1.59 -13.29
CA LEU A 57 -2.44 -0.55 -12.74
C LEU A 57 -1.03 -0.67 -13.34
N ASN A 58 -0.55 0.43 -13.91
CA ASN A 58 0.85 0.60 -14.26
C ASN A 58 1.41 1.73 -13.41
N TYR A 59 2.23 1.36 -12.43
CA TYR A 59 2.80 2.28 -11.46
C TYR A 59 4.26 1.91 -11.22
N GLY A 60 5.15 2.89 -11.32
CA GLY A 60 6.57 2.69 -11.11
C GLY A 60 7.22 1.74 -12.14
N GLY A 61 6.67 1.65 -13.35
CA GLY A 61 7.12 0.69 -14.35
C GLY A 61 6.81 -0.77 -14.03
N PHE A 62 6.01 -1.03 -12.99
CA PHE A 62 5.45 -2.34 -12.67
C PHE A 62 3.99 -2.40 -13.13
N ASN A 63 3.59 -3.54 -13.70
CA ASN A 63 2.24 -3.82 -14.19
C ASN A 63 1.66 -5.12 -13.62
N ASP A 64 2.33 -5.72 -12.65
CA ASP A 64 1.99 -6.97 -11.96
C ASP A 64 1.40 -6.72 -10.57
N TRP A 65 0.79 -5.54 -10.38
CA TRP A 65 0.14 -5.16 -9.14
C TRP A 65 -1.09 -6.04 -8.86
N ARG A 66 -1.30 -6.35 -7.58
CA ARG A 66 -2.45 -7.11 -7.10
C ARG A 66 -3.00 -6.52 -5.81
N MET A 67 -4.25 -6.82 -5.53
CA MET A 67 -4.84 -6.49 -4.24
C MET A 67 -4.18 -7.34 -3.13
N PRO A 68 -3.73 -6.73 -2.02
CA PRO A 68 -3.15 -7.47 -0.90
C PRO A 68 -4.23 -8.30 -0.20
N ASN A 69 -3.84 -9.41 0.43
CA ASN A 69 -4.72 -10.07 1.38
C ASN A 69 -4.70 -9.34 2.74
N ILE A 70 -5.63 -9.70 3.63
CA ILE A 70 -5.76 -9.05 4.94
C ILE A 70 -4.50 -9.16 5.79
N PHE A 71 -3.81 -10.30 5.77
CA PHE A 71 -2.59 -10.49 6.55
C PHE A 71 -1.45 -9.61 6.03
N GLU A 72 -1.27 -9.54 4.71
CA GLU A 72 -0.29 -8.67 4.06
C GLU A 72 -0.55 -7.21 4.39
N LEU A 73 -1.79 -6.75 4.27
CA LEU A 73 -2.19 -5.38 4.61
C LEU A 73 -1.97 -5.11 6.10
N CYS A 74 -2.36 -6.03 6.98
CA CYS A 74 -2.12 -5.93 8.42
C CYS A 74 -0.64 -5.79 8.77
N THR A 75 0.28 -6.35 7.96
CA THR A 75 1.71 -6.15 8.21
C THR A 75 2.16 -4.71 8.02
N LEU A 76 1.42 -3.88 7.29
CA LEU A 76 1.71 -2.45 7.13
C LEU A 76 1.24 -1.62 8.32
N TYR A 77 0.41 -2.20 9.18
CA TYR A 77 -0.05 -1.54 10.39
C TYR A 77 1.00 -1.65 11.51
N ASN A 78 1.35 -0.50 12.06
CA ASN A 78 2.14 -0.34 13.26
C ASN A 78 1.21 -0.06 14.45
N GLY A 79 0.85 -1.10 15.22
CA GLY A 79 -0.08 -1.01 16.36
C GLY A 79 0.41 -0.23 17.59
N TYR A 80 1.48 0.55 17.48
CA TYR A 80 2.07 1.35 18.55
C TYR A 80 1.83 2.87 18.38
N THR A 81 1.10 3.29 17.33
CA THR A 81 0.74 4.70 17.11
C THR A 81 -0.76 4.91 17.26
N THR A 82 -1.16 6.04 17.86
CA THR A 82 -2.51 6.60 17.71
C THR A 82 -2.67 7.06 16.26
N GLU A 83 -3.82 6.78 15.67
CA GLU A 83 -4.16 6.91 14.24
C GLU A 83 -3.39 7.99 13.44
N PRO A 84 -2.87 7.67 12.23
CA PRO A 84 -2.98 6.38 11.54
C PRO A 84 -2.11 5.30 12.18
N CYS A 85 -2.68 4.11 12.37
CA CYS A 85 -1.94 2.92 12.78
C CYS A 85 -1.14 2.29 11.62
N PHE A 86 -0.94 3.02 10.53
CA PHE A 86 -0.05 2.64 9.43
C PHE A 86 1.41 2.91 9.81
N HIS A 87 2.39 2.40 9.06
CA HIS A 87 3.74 2.97 9.05
C HIS A 87 3.70 4.39 8.43
N ASP A 88 3.08 5.32 9.15
CA ASP A 88 2.58 6.63 8.69
C ASP A 88 3.68 7.52 8.10
N THR A 89 4.93 7.30 8.48
CA THR A 89 6.03 8.16 8.03
C THR A 89 6.65 7.75 6.70
N ILE A 90 6.41 6.54 6.20
CA ILE A 90 7.05 6.05 4.96
C ILE A 90 6.12 6.04 3.75
N PHE A 91 4.83 5.81 3.97
CA PHE A 91 3.80 5.95 2.94
C PHE A 91 3.37 7.41 2.87
N SER A 92 3.01 7.89 1.68
CA SER A 92 2.43 9.21 1.47
C SER A 92 0.99 9.09 0.99
N ASN A 93 0.19 10.13 1.26
CA ASN A 93 -1.23 10.19 0.88
C ASN A 93 -2.07 9.04 1.50
N VAL A 94 -1.69 8.61 2.71
CA VAL A 94 -2.49 7.71 3.52
C VAL A 94 -3.72 8.47 4.02
N ASN A 95 -4.90 7.91 3.81
CA ASN A 95 -6.14 8.49 4.31
C ASN A 95 -6.71 7.57 5.40
N PRO A 96 -6.55 7.91 6.70
CA PRO A 96 -7.04 7.07 7.79
C PRO A 96 -8.56 6.98 7.85
N ALA A 97 -9.29 7.91 7.21
CA ALA A 97 -10.75 7.93 7.20
C ALA A 97 -11.37 6.98 6.17
N ILE A 98 -10.56 6.36 5.30
CA ILE A 98 -11.04 5.48 4.22
C ILE A 98 -10.51 4.06 4.44
N PRO A 99 -11.38 3.03 4.47
CA PRO A 99 -10.91 1.65 4.54
C PRO A 99 -10.26 1.21 3.22
N TYR A 100 -9.24 0.36 3.32
CA TYR A 100 -8.55 -0.22 2.17
C TYR A 100 -9.08 -1.62 1.87
N TRP A 101 -9.33 -1.91 0.58
CA TRP A 101 -9.79 -3.23 0.15
C TRP A 101 -8.72 -4.31 0.27
N THR A 102 -9.15 -5.54 0.57
CA THR A 102 -8.29 -6.73 0.57
C THR A 102 -8.92 -7.83 -0.29
N SER A 103 -8.07 -8.69 -0.86
CA SER A 103 -8.53 -9.80 -1.71
C SER A 103 -9.21 -10.91 -0.91
N SER A 104 -8.93 -11.01 0.38
CA SER A 104 -9.48 -12.03 1.30
C SER A 104 -10.83 -11.66 1.90
N MET A 105 -11.28 -10.42 1.76
CA MET A 105 -12.61 -9.97 2.21
C MET A 105 -13.33 -9.36 1.03
N LYS A 106 -13.98 -10.21 0.23
CA LYS A 106 -15.05 -9.75 -0.65
C LYS A 106 -16.23 -9.33 0.26
N PRO A 107 -16.72 -8.08 0.16
CA PRO A 107 -17.85 -7.61 0.97
C PRO A 107 -19.14 -8.39 0.68
#